data_AF-J1H4J0-F1
#
_entry.id   AF-J1H4J0-F1
#
_cell.length_a   1.000
_cell.length_b   1.000
_cell.length_c   1.000
_cell.angle_alpha   90.00
_cell.angle_beta   90.00
_cell.angle_gamma   90.00
#
_symmetry.space_group_name_H-M   'P 1'
#
loop_
_entity.id
_entity.type
_entity.pdbx_description
1 polymer ?
#
loop_
_entity_poly.entity_id
_entity_poly.type
_entity_poly.pdbx_seq_one_letter_code
_entity_poly.pdbx_strand_id
1 'polypeptide(L)'
;MALMVSILGTLVYGQVQLTELTEQLNSATKQMEEQKSLHTQLKVKSDSRMTLQAAEVYAKDQLGMSKITYAQVECIKLSPGDKGQVLDPNAAGNWWTSAWNSLQNLLS
;
A
#
# COMPACT_ATOMS: atom_id res chain seq x y z
N MET A 1 34.42 23.27 -46.15
CA MET A 1 33.37 22.29 -45.81
C MET A 1 33.93 21.10 -45.03
N ALA A 2 35.00 20.44 -45.50
CA ALA A 2 35.63 19.31 -44.78
C ALA A 2 36.07 19.61 -43.34
N LEU A 3 36.62 20.79 -43.07
CA LEU A 3 37.06 21.21 -41.72
C LEU A 3 35.90 21.35 -40.71
N MET A 4 34.70 21.72 -41.17
CA MET A 4 33.52 21.83 -40.30
C MET A 4 33.02 20.45 -39.90
N VAL A 5 33.07 19.48 -40.83
CA VAL A 5 32.66 18.10 -40.57
C VAL A 5 33.60 17.41 -39.58
N SER A 6 34.92 17.66 -39.65
CA SER A 6 35.87 17.08 -38.69
C SER A 6 35.72 17.65 -37.27
N ILE A 7 35.43 18.95 -37.14
CA ILE A 7 35.16 19.58 -35.84
C ILE A 7 33.87 19.00 -35.23
N LEU A 8 32.79 18.91 -36.01
CA LEU A 8 31.53 18.34 -35.53
C LEU A 8 31.67 16.86 -35.14
N GLY A 9 32.42 16.06 -35.91
CA GLY A 9 32.68 14.66 -35.59
C GLY A 9 33.41 14.47 -34.25
N THR A 10 34.37 15.35 -33.95
CA THR A 10 35.13 15.30 -32.68
C THR A 10 34.25 15.67 -31.47
N LEU A 11 33.36 16.67 -31.64
CA LEU A 11 32.42 17.09 -30.59
C LEU A 11 31.38 16.02 -30.27
N VAL A 12 30.80 15.39 -31.30
CA VAL A 12 29.82 14.30 -31.12
C VAL A 12 30.48 13.10 -30.43
N TYR A 13 31.70 12.73 -30.82
CA TYR A 13 32.43 11.63 -30.19
C TYR A 13 32.68 11.86 -28.69
N GLY A 14 33.06 13.09 -28.31
CA GLY A 14 33.24 13.46 -26.91
C GLY A 14 31.93 13.42 -26.11
N GLN A 15 30.83 13.91 -26.70
CA GLN A 15 29.52 13.90 -26.04
C GLN A 15 28.98 12.48 -25.83
N VAL A 16 29.18 11.58 -26.80
CA VAL A 16 28.75 10.18 -26.68
C VAL A 16 29.50 9.48 -25.55
N GLN A 17 30.83 9.64 -25.43
CA GLN A 17 31.59 9.07 -24.32
C GLN A 17 31.15 9.62 -22.96
N LEU A 18 30.93 10.94 -22.85
CA LEU A 18 30.45 11.55 -21.61
C LEU A 18 29.05 11.05 -21.22
N THR A 19 28.18 10.85 -22.21
CA THR A 19 26.83 10.32 -22.00
C THR A 19 26.90 8.87 -21.54
N GLU A 20 27.74 8.05 -22.17
CA GLU A 20 27.93 6.64 -21.79
C GLU A 20 28.52 6.50 -20.39
N LEU A 21 29.54 7.32 -20.05
CA LEU A 21 30.11 7.37 -18.70
C LEU A 21 29.07 7.81 -17.65
N THR A 22 28.24 8.80 -17.97
CA THR A 22 27.15 9.25 -17.09
C THR A 22 26.10 8.16 -16.88
N GLU A 23 25.79 7.41 -17.93
CA GLU A 23 24.83 6.30 -17.89
C GLU A 23 25.38 5.12 -17.09
N GLN A 24 26.66 4.77 -17.26
CA GLN A 24 27.35 3.76 -16.44
C GLN A 24 27.40 4.18 -14.96
N LEU A 25 27.70 5.45 -14.68
CA LEU A 25 27.72 6.00 -13.32
C LEU A 25 26.34 5.95 -12.68
N ASN A 26 25.29 6.34 -13.41
CA ASN A 26 23.91 6.26 -12.94
C ASN A 26 23.49 4.81 -12.68
N SER A 27 23.87 3.88 -13.57
CA SER A 27 23.61 2.45 -13.39
C SER A 27 24.29 1.89 -12.15
N ALA A 28 25.58 2.20 -11.96
CA ALA A 28 26.34 1.77 -10.77
C ALA A 28 25.77 2.37 -9.48
N THR A 29 25.38 3.65 -9.49
CA THR A 29 24.75 4.32 -8.35
C THR A 29 23.41 3.69 -8.01
N LYS A 30 22.59 3.40 -9.02
CA LYS A 30 21.31 2.72 -8.85
C LYS A 30 21.48 1.31 -8.27
N GLN A 31 22.43 0.53 -8.77
CA GLN A 31 22.74 -0.79 -8.22
C GLN A 31 23.22 -0.70 -6.77
N MET A 32 24.05 0.29 -6.44
CA MET A 32 24.50 0.53 -5.06
C MET A 32 23.33 0.89 -4.13
N GLU A 33 22.41 1.73 -4.60
CA GLU A 33 21.22 2.14 -3.84
C GLU A 33 20.23 0.98 -3.64
N GLU A 34 20.01 0.16 -4.68
CA GLU A 34 19.22 -1.07 -4.60
C GLU A 34 19.84 -2.07 -3.61
N GLN A 35 21.16 -2.29 -3.66
CA GLN A 35 21.86 -3.15 -2.72
C GLN A 35 21.76 -2.63 -1.27
N LYS A 36 21.92 -1.32 -1.07
CA LYS A 36 21.77 -0.68 0.26
C LYS A 36 20.34 -0.83 0.78
N SER A 37 19.34 -0.66 -0.08
CA SER A 37 17.93 -0.86 0.24
C SER A 37 17.65 -2.31 0.64
N LEU A 38 18.10 -3.28 -0.15
CA LEU A 38 17.95 -4.71 0.15
C LEU A 38 18.64 -5.08 1.47
N HIS A 39 19.87 -4.62 1.69
CA HIS A 39 20.59 -4.84 2.94
C HIS A 39 19.82 -4.27 4.14
N THR A 40 19.32 -3.04 4.02
CA THR A 40 18.52 -2.39 5.08
C THR A 40 17.24 -3.18 5.36
N GLN A 41 16.52 -3.61 4.33
CA GLN A 41 15.31 -4.42 4.49
C GLN A 41 15.60 -5.77 5.17
N LEU A 42 16.69 -6.44 4.79
CA LEU A 42 17.11 -7.70 5.41
C LEU A 42 17.50 -7.50 6.87
N LYS A 43 18.25 -6.43 7.18
CA LYS A 43 18.61 -6.07 8.55
C LYS A 43 17.37 -5.79 9.39
N VAL A 44 16.46 -4.94 8.92
CA VAL A 44 15.20 -4.63 9.60
C VAL A 44 14.36 -5.89 9.81
N LYS A 45 14.30 -6.79 8.81
CA LYS A 45 13.59 -8.07 8.92
C LYS A 45 14.22 -8.98 9.99
N SER A 46 15.55 -9.03 10.06
CA SER A 46 16.28 -9.78 11.08
C SER A 46 16.05 -9.22 12.48
N ASP A 47 16.20 -7.91 12.64
CA ASP A 47 16.04 -7.21 13.92
C ASP A 47 14.58 -7.33 14.42
N SER A 48 13.60 -7.22 13.51
CA SER A 48 12.18 -7.45 13.82
C SER A 48 11.93 -8.88 14.27
N ARG A 49 12.56 -9.88 13.63
CA ARG A 49 12.43 -11.29 14.05
C ARG A 49 13.00 -11.54 15.44
N MET A 50 14.18 -11.00 15.75
CA MET A 50 14.74 -11.07 17.11
C MET A 50 13.82 -10.39 18.14
N THR A 51 13.26 -9.23 17.79
CA THR A 51 12.34 -8.49 18.66
C THR A 51 11.05 -9.29 18.91
N LEU A 52 10.49 -9.91 17.86
CA LEU A 52 9.33 -10.80 17.98
C LEU A 52 9.64 -12.03 18.85
N GLN A 53 10.82 -12.64 18.70
CA GLN A 53 11.26 -13.75 19.56
C GLN A 53 11.37 -13.32 21.02
N ALA A 54 11.95 -12.15 21.29
CA ALA A 54 12.02 -11.60 22.64
C ALA A 54 10.62 -11.36 23.23
N ALA A 55 9.67 -10.86 22.42
CA ALA A 55 8.29 -10.69 22.83
C ALA A 55 7.58 -12.04 23.10
N GLU A 56 7.81 -13.07 22.26
CA GLU A 56 7.29 -14.43 22.47
C GLU A 56 7.84 -15.05 23.75
N VAL A 57 9.14 -14.90 24.04
CA VAL A 57 9.77 -15.39 25.28
C VAL A 57 9.17 -14.69 26.49
N TYR A 58 9.04 -13.37 26.46
CA TYR A 58 8.40 -12.63 27.55
C TYR A 58 6.95 -13.07 27.79
N ALA A 59 6.15 -13.20 26.72
CA ALA A 59 4.78 -13.66 26.82
C ALA A 59 4.69 -15.08 27.40
N LYS A 60 5.61 -15.97 27.03
CA LYS A 60 5.64 -17.33 27.53
C LYS A 60 6.09 -17.41 29.00
N ASP A 61 7.22 -16.81 29.31
CA ASP A 61 7.90 -17.03 30.60
C ASP A 61 7.32 -16.16 31.71
N GLN A 62 6.86 -14.94 31.40
CA GLN A 62 6.34 -14.00 32.40
C GLN A 62 4.81 -14.03 32.49
N LEU A 63 4.12 -14.27 31.37
CA LEU A 63 2.66 -14.26 31.32
C LEU A 63 2.04 -15.66 31.20
N GLY A 64 2.87 -16.71 31.08
CA GLY A 64 2.40 -18.08 30.89
C GLY A 64 1.67 -18.31 29.57
N MET A 65 1.84 -17.42 28.58
CA MET A 65 1.10 -17.46 27.33
C MET A 65 1.71 -18.47 26.36
N SER A 66 0.86 -19.22 25.67
CA SER A 66 1.24 -20.17 24.62
C SER A 66 0.84 -19.61 23.26
N LYS A 67 1.62 -19.95 22.21
CA LYS A 67 1.26 -19.64 20.83
C LYS A 67 -0.10 -20.29 20.50
N ILE A 68 -1.03 -19.51 19.97
CA ILE A 68 -2.38 -19.97 19.65
C ILE A 68 -2.28 -21.05 18.56
N THR A 69 -2.82 -22.24 18.84
CA THR A 69 -2.93 -23.32 17.85
C THR A 69 -4.32 -23.24 17.20
N TYR A 70 -4.43 -23.51 15.90
CA TYR A 70 -5.69 -23.43 15.14
C TYR A 70 -6.87 -24.22 15.77
N ALA A 71 -6.60 -25.20 16.62
CA ALA A 71 -7.59 -25.93 17.41
C ALA A 71 -8.28 -25.10 18.52
N GLN A 72 -7.77 -23.92 18.85
CA GLN A 72 -8.29 -23.01 19.88
C GLN A 72 -9.04 -21.80 19.30
N VAL A 73 -9.25 -21.76 17.97
CA VAL A 73 -9.99 -20.68 17.31
C VAL A 73 -11.47 -21.03 17.28
N GLU A 74 -12.20 -20.61 18.31
CA GLU A 74 -13.66 -20.64 18.29
C GLU A 74 -14.16 -19.47 17.44
N CYS A 75 -14.64 -19.76 16.22
CA CYS A 75 -15.30 -18.77 15.38
C CYS A 75 -16.61 -18.33 16.04
N ILE A 76 -16.57 -17.23 16.78
CA ILE A 76 -17.74 -16.57 17.32
C ILE A 76 -18.52 -16.02 16.12
N LYS A 77 -19.55 -16.74 15.67
CA LYS A 77 -20.49 -16.22 14.68
C LYS A 77 -21.23 -15.07 15.35
N LEU A 78 -20.98 -13.84 14.90
CA LEU A 78 -21.80 -12.70 15.30
C LEU A 78 -23.25 -13.03 14.96
N SER A 79 -24.08 -13.02 15.99
CA SER A 79 -25.52 -13.25 15.88
C SER A 79 -26.10 -12.31 14.81
N PRO A 80 -26.96 -12.77 13.89
CA PRO A 80 -27.52 -11.97 12.80
C PRO A 80 -28.62 -11.01 13.30
N GLY A 81 -28.38 -10.33 14.42
CA GLY A 81 -29.35 -9.48 15.11
C GLY A 81 -29.26 -8.00 14.75
N ASP A 82 -28.22 -7.55 14.07
CA ASP A 82 -28.02 -6.11 13.80
C ASP A 82 -27.79 -5.86 12.31
N LYS A 83 -28.82 -6.16 11.51
CA LYS A 83 -28.93 -5.64 10.15
C LYS A 83 -29.54 -4.25 10.25
N GLY A 84 -28.71 -3.24 10.51
CA GLY A 84 -29.08 -1.85 10.23
C GLY A 84 -29.43 -1.74 8.75
N GLN A 85 -30.73 -1.69 8.43
CA GLN A 85 -31.21 -1.47 7.07
C GLN A 85 -30.75 -0.09 6.62
N VAL A 86 -29.91 -0.05 5.58
CA VAL A 86 -29.58 1.18 4.88
C VAL A 86 -30.88 1.68 4.26
N LEU A 87 -31.38 2.81 4.76
CA LEU A 87 -32.50 3.51 4.14
C LEU A 87 -32.11 3.84 2.70
N ASP A 88 -32.87 3.29 1.75
CA ASP A 88 -32.71 3.57 0.33
C ASP A 88 -32.81 5.10 0.13
N PRO A 89 -31.81 5.77 -0.47
CA PRO A 89 -31.86 7.21 -0.72
C PRO A 89 -33.10 7.64 -1.51
N ASN A 90 -33.73 6.72 -2.24
CA ASN A 90 -34.98 6.97 -2.98
C ASN A 90 -36.24 6.95 -2.12
N ALA A 91 -36.21 6.39 -0.90
CA ALA A 91 -37.37 6.36 -0.02
C ALA A 91 -37.76 7.76 0.48
N ALA A 92 -36.81 8.69 0.55
CA ALA A 92 -37.07 10.08 0.94
C ALA A 92 -37.99 10.83 -0.06
N GLY A 93 -38.02 10.42 -1.33
CA GLY A 93 -38.90 11.01 -2.34
C GLY A 93 -40.34 10.46 -2.32
N ASN A 94 -40.55 9.25 -1.79
CA ASN A 94 -41.83 8.53 -1.89
C ASN A 94 -42.80 8.82 -0.73
N TRP A 95 -42.32 9.21 0.45
CA TRP A 95 -43.21 9.47 1.60
C TRP A 95 -43.87 10.85 1.55
N TRP A 96 -43.16 11.88 1.07
CA TRP A 96 -43.70 13.25 0.95
C TRP A 96 -44.76 13.35 -0.15
N THR A 97 -44.51 12.69 -1.28
CA THR A 97 -45.48 12.59 -2.39
C THR A 97 -46.75 11.87 -1.95
N SER A 98 -46.62 10.79 -1.19
CA SER A 98 -47.76 10.09 -0.60
C SER A 98 -48.57 10.99 0.35
N ALA A 99 -47.90 11.77 1.21
CA ALA A 99 -48.55 12.70 2.13
C ALA A 99 -49.30 13.84 1.40
N TRP A 100 -48.70 14.42 0.36
CA TRP A 100 -49.30 15.50 -0.42
C TRP A 100 -50.55 15.03 -1.18
N ASN A 101 -50.51 13.84 -1.78
CA ASN A 101 -51.64 13.26 -2.49
C ASN A 101 -52.83 13.00 -1.57
N SER A 102 -52.60 12.53 -0.34
CA SER A 102 -53.68 12.34 0.65
C SER A 102 -54.33 13.67 1.03
N LEU A 103 -53.57 14.75 1.08
CA LEU A 103 -54.06 16.08 1.44
C LEU A 103 -54.87 16.71 0.30
N GLN A 104 -54.45 16.52 -0.95
CA GLN A 104 -55.22 16.94 -2.12
C GLN A 104 -56.57 16.21 -2.22
N ASN A 105 -56.61 14.91 -1.91
CA ASN A 105 -57.86 14.14 -1.86
C ASN A 105 -58.80 14.57 -0.73
N LEU A 106 -58.32 15.28 0.30
CA LEU A 106 -59.15 15.85 1.36
C LEU A 106 -59.65 17.26 1.04
N LEU A 107 -59.02 17.94 0.08
CA LEU A 107 -59.39 19.30 -0.34
C LEU A 107 -60.12 19.32 -1.70
N SER A 108 -60.25 18.17 -2.36
CA SER A 108 -61.16 17.94 -3.49
C SER A 108 -62.48 17.36 -3.01
#